data_AF-A0A518GEP3-F1
#
_entry.id   AF-A0A518GEP3-F1
#
_cell.length_a   1.000
_cell.length_b   1.000
_cell.length_c   1.000
_cell.angle_alpha   90.00
_cell.angle_beta   90.00
_cell.angle_gamma   90.00
#
_symmetry.space_group_name_H-M   'P 1'
#
loop_
_entity.id
_entity.type
_entity.pdbx_description
1 polymer ?
#
loop_
_entity_poly.entity_id
_entity_poly.type
_entity_poly.pdbx_seq_one_letter_code
_entity_poly.pdbx_strand_id
1 'polypeptide(L)'
;MRSIFGFVLGITVSLGLAGTALAQQVCPRCGVVHTQPQVLGNSLQAEAQSEATAMASRGYKGHVRGTISGVRFCGVGWSSSSSNAPTCTPGGGMTLVADAVARGADGWYRVRYWR
;
A
#
# COMPACT_ATOMS: atom_id res chain seq x y z
N MET A 1 61.93 -2.85 -10.21
CA MET A 1 61.01 -2.30 -11.22
C MET A 1 59.74 -3.16 -11.21
N ARG A 2 58.57 -2.53 -11.00
CA ARG A 2 57.23 -2.84 -11.59
C ARG A 2 56.75 -4.30 -11.55
N SER A 3 55.56 -4.70 -11.12
CA SER A 3 54.30 -4.08 -10.70
C SER A 3 53.51 -5.21 -10.00
N ILE A 4 52.87 -4.99 -8.85
CA ILE A 4 51.43 -4.74 -8.69
C ILE A 4 50.56 -5.62 -9.60
N PHE A 5 49.77 -6.54 -9.03
CA PHE A 5 48.33 -6.65 -9.29
C PHE A 5 47.66 -7.41 -8.14
N GLY A 6 46.91 -6.65 -7.33
CA GLY A 6 46.18 -7.12 -6.17
C GLY A 6 44.96 -7.95 -6.55
N PHE A 7 44.76 -9.02 -5.79
CA PHE A 7 43.58 -9.86 -5.81
C PHE A 7 42.46 -9.13 -5.04
N VAL A 8 41.62 -8.37 -5.77
CA VAL A 8 40.44 -7.76 -5.17
C VAL A 8 39.40 -8.86 -4.93
N LEU A 9 39.32 -9.31 -3.68
CA LEU A 9 38.26 -10.18 -3.17
C LEU A 9 36.94 -9.37 -3.19
N GLY A 10 36.24 -9.44 -4.31
CA GLY A 10 34.92 -8.82 -4.46
C GLY A 10 33.91 -9.54 -3.57
N ILE A 11 33.62 -8.94 -2.41
CA ILE A 11 32.47 -9.29 -1.57
C ILE A 11 31.22 -8.99 -2.39
N THR A 12 30.59 -10.02 -2.93
CA THR A 12 29.24 -9.93 -3.49
C THR A 12 28.27 -9.68 -2.36
N VAL A 13 27.94 -8.41 -2.12
CA VAL A 13 26.74 -8.03 -1.37
C VAL A 13 25.56 -8.56 -2.17
N SER A 14 25.01 -9.69 -1.73
CA SER A 14 23.77 -10.21 -2.25
C SER A 14 22.67 -9.26 -1.81
N LEU A 15 22.31 -8.30 -2.68
CA LEU A 15 21.04 -7.59 -2.56
C LEU A 15 19.95 -8.65 -2.59
N GLY A 16 19.30 -8.85 -1.44
CA GLY A 16 18.06 -9.62 -1.37
C GLY A 16 17.02 -8.93 -2.24
N LEU A 17 16.87 -9.39 -3.48
CA LEU A 17 15.67 -9.13 -4.26
C LEU A 17 14.52 -9.82 -3.53
N ALA A 18 13.72 -9.04 -2.80
CA ALA A 18 12.36 -9.42 -2.47
C ALA A 18 11.60 -9.55 -3.81
N GLY A 19 11.62 -10.76 -4.38
CA GLY A 19 10.87 -11.09 -5.58
C GLY A 19 9.38 -10.93 -5.29
N THR A 20 8.79 -9.88 -5.86
CA THR A 20 7.34 -9.77 -5.99
C THR A 20 6.91 -10.83 -7.00
N ALA A 21 6.42 -11.97 -6.51
CA ALA A 21 5.78 -12.97 -7.35
C ALA A 21 4.48 -12.39 -7.91
N LEU A 22 4.53 -11.85 -9.13
CA LEU A 22 3.35 -11.47 -9.89
C LEU A 22 2.73 -12.77 -10.44
N ALA A 23 1.69 -13.30 -9.80
CA ALA A 23 0.90 -14.33 -10.46
C ALA A 23 0.08 -13.67 -11.57
N GLN A 24 0.51 -13.90 -12.81
CA GLN A 24 -0.18 -13.46 -14.01
C GLN A 24 -1.37 -14.38 -14.25
N GLN A 25 -2.58 -13.94 -13.91
CA GLN A 25 -3.81 -14.69 -14.17
C GLN A 25 -4.45 -14.23 -15.49
N VAL A 26 -4.65 -15.17 -16.41
CA VAL A 26 -5.33 -14.92 -17.70
C VAL A 26 -6.82 -14.73 -17.44
N CYS A 27 -7.39 -13.61 -17.92
CA CYS A 27 -8.82 -13.35 -17.76
C CYS A 27 -9.65 -14.28 -18.67
N PRO A 28 -10.57 -15.11 -18.14
CA PRO A 28 -11.35 -16.06 -18.95
C PRO A 28 -12.36 -15.39 -19.89
N ARG A 29 -12.58 -14.08 -19.75
CA ARG A 29 -13.56 -13.33 -20.56
C ARG A 29 -12.95 -12.61 -21.77
N CYS A 30 -11.68 -12.22 -21.70
CA CYS A 30 -11.00 -11.49 -22.78
C CYS A 30 -9.69 -12.12 -23.25
N GLY A 31 -9.17 -13.16 -22.58
CA GLY A 31 -7.94 -13.85 -22.97
C GLY A 31 -6.65 -13.05 -22.76
N VAL A 32 -6.75 -11.80 -22.32
CA VAL A 32 -5.60 -10.96 -22.00
C VAL A 32 -5.11 -11.27 -20.58
N VAL A 33 -3.79 -11.25 -20.38
CA VAL A 33 -3.18 -11.27 -19.04
C VAL A 33 -3.37 -9.90 -18.42
N HIS A 34 -4.24 -9.83 -17.42
CA HIS A 34 -4.30 -8.66 -16.57
C HIS A 34 -3.34 -8.91 -15.41
N THR A 35 -2.48 -7.96 -15.10
CA THR A 35 -1.71 -7.99 -13.86
C THR A 35 -2.70 -7.80 -12.72
N GLN A 36 -3.31 -8.90 -12.25
CA GLN A 36 -4.19 -8.87 -11.11
C GLN A 36 -3.31 -9.00 -9.87
N PRO A 37 -3.21 -7.98 -9.01
CA PRO A 37 -2.52 -8.13 -7.74
C PRO A 37 -3.20 -9.26 -6.98
N GLN A 38 -2.47 -10.35 -6.77
CA GLN A 38 -2.94 -11.44 -5.92
C GLN A 38 -3.11 -10.89 -4.52
N VAL A 39 -4.33 -10.95 -3.99
CA VAL A 39 -4.63 -10.61 -2.59
C VAL A 39 -4.16 -11.77 -1.72
N LEU A 40 -2.83 -11.95 -1.66
CA LEU A 40 -2.16 -13.00 -0.90
C LEU A 40 -1.76 -12.44 0.46
N GLY A 41 -2.73 -12.24 1.38
CA GLY A 41 -2.48 -12.02 2.82
C GLY A 41 -1.59 -10.82 3.24
N ASN A 42 -1.06 -10.08 2.28
CA ASN A 42 -0.12 -8.97 2.35
C ASN A 42 -0.57 -8.04 1.21
N SER A 43 -1.27 -6.94 1.44
CA SER A 43 -1.12 -6.08 2.59
C SER A 43 -2.31 -5.12 2.57
N LEU A 44 -3.28 -5.32 3.46
CA LEU A 44 -4.35 -4.33 3.69
C LEU A 44 -3.76 -2.93 3.93
N GLN A 45 -2.54 -2.87 4.45
CA GLN A 45 -1.73 -1.67 4.58
C GLN A 45 -1.35 -1.04 3.22
N ALA A 46 -0.93 -1.83 2.23
CA ALA A 46 -0.68 -1.34 0.87
C ALA A 46 -1.97 -0.85 0.20
N GLU A 47 -3.09 -1.53 0.44
CA GLU A 47 -4.40 -1.08 -0.05
C GLU A 47 -4.84 0.23 0.61
N ALA A 48 -4.62 0.39 1.91
CA ALA A 48 -4.90 1.63 2.64
C ALA A 48 -4.01 2.77 2.13
N GLN A 49 -2.73 2.49 1.86
CA GLN A 49 -1.80 3.48 1.31
C GLN A 49 -2.20 3.91 -0.10
N SER A 50 -2.59 2.95 -0.95
CA SER A 50 -3.09 3.24 -2.29
C SER A 50 -4.33 4.12 -2.25
N GLU A 51 -5.29 3.82 -1.36
CA GLU A 51 -6.50 4.63 -1.21
C GLU A 51 -6.19 6.03 -0.67
N ALA A 52 -5.37 6.14 0.38
CA ALA A 52 -4.97 7.45 0.92
C ALA A 52 -4.27 8.31 -0.14
N THR A 53 -3.41 7.71 -0.95
CA THR A 53 -2.72 8.40 -2.06
C THR A 53 -3.70 8.82 -3.16
N ALA A 54 -4.68 7.98 -3.48
CA ALA A 54 -5.73 8.31 -4.45
C ALA A 54 -6.64 9.45 -3.94
N MET A 55 -6.97 9.46 -2.65
CA MET A 55 -7.69 10.56 -2.00
C MET A 55 -6.89 11.86 -2.10
N ALA A 56 -5.62 11.82 -1.70
CA ALA A 56 -4.72 12.97 -1.68
C ALA A 56 -4.47 13.58 -3.08
N SER A 57 -4.27 12.74 -4.10
CA SER A 57 -4.04 13.20 -5.47
C SER A 57 -5.27 13.83 -6.11
N ARG A 58 -6.48 13.48 -5.65
CA ARG A 58 -7.76 14.01 -6.16
C ARG A 58 -8.35 15.12 -5.30
N GLY A 59 -7.80 15.37 -4.12
CA GLY A 59 -8.43 16.26 -3.13
C GLY A 59 -9.73 15.70 -2.56
N TYR A 60 -9.95 14.38 -2.62
CA TYR A 60 -11.22 13.74 -2.32
C TYR A 60 -11.25 13.21 -0.88
N LYS A 61 -12.19 13.70 -0.06
CA LYS A 61 -12.24 13.49 1.40
C LYS A 61 -13.13 12.32 1.82
N GLY A 62 -13.53 11.48 0.87
CA GLY A 62 -14.41 10.32 1.09
C GLY A 62 -13.77 9.01 0.63
N HIS A 63 -14.55 7.93 0.71
CA HIS A 63 -14.14 6.61 0.23
C HIS A 63 -13.96 6.63 -1.29
N VAL A 64 -12.72 6.37 -1.74
CA VAL A 64 -12.41 6.27 -3.17
C VAL A 64 -12.75 4.89 -3.68
N ARG A 65 -12.70 3.88 -2.80
CA ARG A 65 -12.96 2.48 -3.12
C ARG A 65 -14.24 2.02 -2.42
N GLY A 66 -14.91 1.05 -3.04
CA GLY A 66 -16.05 0.35 -2.44
C GLY A 66 -15.61 -0.69 -1.42
N THR A 67 -16.36 -1.77 -1.30
CA THR A 67 -16.04 -2.87 -0.37
C THR A 67 -14.66 -3.48 -0.67
N ILE A 68 -13.82 -3.56 0.36
CA ILE A 68 -12.51 -4.22 0.32
C ILE A 68 -12.64 -5.60 0.93
N SER A 69 -12.20 -6.63 0.22
CA SER A 69 -12.26 -8.01 0.70
C SER A 69 -11.43 -8.18 1.98
N GLY A 70 -12.01 -8.79 3.00
CA GLY A 70 -11.35 -9.00 4.31
C GLY A 70 -11.35 -7.76 5.22
N VAL A 71 -11.95 -6.64 4.81
CA VAL A 71 -12.20 -5.47 5.65
C VAL A 71 -13.67 -5.42 6.02
N ARG A 72 -13.97 -5.26 7.31
CA ARG A 72 -15.35 -5.14 7.83
C ARG A 72 -15.76 -3.70 8.07
N PHE A 73 -14.80 -2.80 8.22
CA PHE A 73 -15.06 -1.37 8.32
C PHE A 73 -13.88 -0.59 7.74
N CYS A 74 -14.20 0.45 6.97
CA CYS A 74 -13.24 1.42 6.45
C CYS A 74 -13.57 2.79 7.01
N GLY A 75 -12.54 3.52 7.42
CA GLY A 75 -12.66 4.81 8.08
C GLY A 75 -11.69 5.77 7.44
N VAL A 76 -12.22 6.67 6.64
CA VAL A 76 -11.49 7.74 5.97
C VAL A 76 -11.58 9.03 6.77
N GLY A 77 -10.56 9.88 6.62
CA GLY A 77 -10.60 11.21 7.19
C GLY A 77 -9.54 12.13 6.63
N TRP A 78 -9.69 13.40 6.96
CA TRP A 78 -8.87 14.47 6.43
C TRP A 78 -8.60 15.53 7.49
N SER A 79 -7.43 16.16 7.42
CA SER A 79 -7.08 17.31 8.24
C SER A 79 -6.19 18.27 7.47
N SER A 80 -6.43 19.57 7.58
CA SER A 80 -5.57 20.59 6.97
C SER A 80 -4.21 20.73 7.68
N SER A 81 -4.09 20.23 8.92
CA SER A 81 -2.97 20.56 9.81
C SER A 81 -2.22 19.37 10.40
N SER A 82 -2.77 18.15 10.34
CA SER A 82 -2.18 16.99 11.04
C SER A 82 -2.24 15.69 10.23
N SER A 83 -1.13 14.95 10.22
CA SER A 83 -1.06 13.59 9.67
C SER A 83 -1.93 12.59 10.44
N ASN A 84 -2.28 12.89 11.69
CA ASN A 84 -3.20 12.10 12.49
C ASN A 84 -4.65 12.56 12.29
N ALA A 85 -5.10 12.64 11.03
CA ALA A 85 -6.46 13.07 10.71
C ALA A 85 -7.49 12.16 11.43
N PRO A 86 -8.54 12.73 12.04
CA PRO A 86 -9.61 11.95 12.64
C PRO A 86 -10.35 11.20 11.54
N THR A 87 -10.64 9.92 11.76
CA THR A 87 -11.46 9.13 10.84
C THR A 87 -12.59 8.47 11.62
N CYS A 88 -13.67 8.12 10.94
CA CYS A 88 -14.71 7.27 11.55
C CYS A 88 -14.06 5.99 12.10
N THR A 89 -14.49 5.54 13.27
CA THR A 89 -14.03 4.30 13.92
C THR A 89 -15.20 3.36 14.10
N PRO A 90 -15.02 2.03 13.95
CA PRO A 90 -16.08 1.09 14.22
C PRO A 90 -16.38 1.01 15.73
N GLY A 91 -17.62 0.71 16.07
CA GLY A 91 -17.96 0.19 17.41
C GLY A 91 -17.70 -1.32 17.51
N GLY A 92 -17.74 -1.88 18.72
CA GLY A 92 -17.88 -3.34 18.91
C GLY A 92 -16.62 -4.21 18.82
N GLY A 93 -15.46 -3.73 19.25
CA GLY A 93 -14.27 -4.59 19.46
C GLY A 93 -13.55 -5.06 18.18
N MET A 94 -13.69 -4.34 17.07
CA MET A 94 -12.93 -4.65 15.85
C MET A 94 -11.44 -4.35 16.01
N THR A 95 -10.61 -5.12 15.30
CA THR A 95 -9.15 -4.98 15.27
C THR A 95 -8.74 -4.10 14.10
N LEU A 96 -7.94 -3.07 14.37
CA LEU A 96 -7.28 -2.28 13.33
C LEU A 96 -6.25 -3.16 12.60
N VAL A 97 -6.38 -3.28 11.28
CA VAL A 97 -5.52 -4.12 10.43
C VAL A 97 -4.71 -3.34 9.41
N ALA A 98 -5.06 -2.08 9.16
CA ALA A 98 -4.28 -1.17 8.34
C ALA A 98 -4.55 0.28 8.73
N ASP A 99 -3.53 1.13 8.65
CA ASP A 99 -3.61 2.57 8.87
C ASP A 99 -2.58 3.28 7.99
N ALA A 100 -3.05 4.06 7.03
CA ALA A 100 -2.22 4.77 6.09
C ALA A 100 -2.59 6.24 6.02
N VAL A 101 -1.58 7.08 5.76
CA VAL A 101 -1.75 8.52 5.57
C VAL A 101 -0.99 8.97 4.34
N ALA A 102 -1.55 9.93 3.61
CA ALA A 102 -0.91 10.58 2.48
C ALA A 102 -1.08 12.11 2.57
N ARG A 103 -0.05 12.86 2.17
CA ARG A 103 -0.12 14.32 2.05
C ARG A 103 -0.68 14.69 0.68
N GLY A 104 -1.79 15.44 0.67
CA GLY A 104 -2.30 16.13 -0.51
C GLY A 104 -1.99 17.63 -0.47
N ALA A 105 -2.38 18.34 -1.53
CA ALA A 105 -2.11 19.78 -1.66
C ALA A 105 -2.78 20.63 -0.55
N ASP A 106 -3.95 20.21 -0.07
CA ASP A 106 -4.79 20.94 0.89
C ASP A 106 -4.75 20.36 2.33
N GLY A 107 -4.17 19.17 2.52
CA GLY A 107 -4.17 18.54 3.84
C GLY A 107 -3.54 17.15 3.86
N TRP A 108 -3.78 16.45 4.95
CA TRP A 108 -3.43 15.05 5.18
C TRP A 108 -4.69 14.20 5.05
N TYR A 109 -4.56 13.09 4.35
CA TYR A 109 -5.61 12.14 4.05
C TYR A 109 -5.28 10.82 4.72
N ARG A 110 -6.19 10.28 5.53
CA ARG A 110 -5.96 9.06 6.29
C ARG A 110 -7.02 8.01 5.99
N VAL A 111 -6.59 6.76 5.89
CA VAL A 111 -7.42 5.59 5.66
C VAL A 111 -7.07 4.54 6.70
N ARG A 112 -8.08 4.04 7.38
CA ARG A 112 -7.95 2.92 8.34
C ARG A 112 -8.89 1.79 7.94
N TYR A 113 -8.43 0.56 8.12
CA TYR A 113 -9.23 -0.65 7.91
C TYR A 113 -9.29 -1.49 9.18
N TRP A 114 -10.46 -2.06 9.44
CA TRP A 114 -10.73 -2.89 10.60
C TRP A 114 -11.39 -4.23 10.22
N ARG A 115 -11.16 -5.26 11.03
CA ARG A 115 -11.81 -6.58 10.96
C ARG A 115 -12.23 -7.10 12.34
#